data_AF-A0A2V5RM52-F1
#
_entry.id   AF-A0A2V5RM52-F1
#
_cell.length_a   1.000
_cell.length_b   1.000
_cell.length_c   1.000
_cell.angle_alpha   90.00
_cell.angle_beta   90.00
_cell.angle_gamma   90.00
#
_symmetry.space_group_name_H-M   'P 1'
#
loop_
_entity.id
_entity.type
_entity.pdbx_description
1 polymer ?
#
loop_
_entity_poly.entity_id
_entity_poly.type
_entity_poly.pdbx_seq_one_letter_code
_entity_poly.pdbx_strand_id
1 'polypeptide(L)'
;MKKKSTSQSAFFNLRVLIAAIFCLGALAVALFAQTKSARPTQQSNRSVGAQDAPGTQTPDVVQLVGPLIQNNDLRSLPYVAPNAEIEEKRLTRYPHPEIPSPTNQSDYPRFETLVKQIAPPTPTMPAPLLTFDGMNSSQSGCLCLPPDTDGDVGPNHYVQSVNSSIKIFDKNGNPLNGPNGTT
;
A
#
# COMPACT_ATOMS: atom_id res chain seq x y z
N MET A 1 -7.30 -18.73 -97.53
CA MET A 1 -8.20 -18.70 -96.35
C MET A 1 -7.42 -19.10 -95.11
N LYS A 2 -7.60 -18.31 -94.03
CA LYS A 2 -7.53 -18.63 -92.58
C LYS A 2 -6.29 -19.34 -91.96
N LYS A 3 -5.56 -18.54 -91.16
CA LYS A 3 -4.98 -18.75 -89.81
C LYS A 3 -4.66 -20.17 -89.34
N LYS A 4 -3.44 -20.39 -88.83
CA LYS A 4 -3.22 -21.08 -87.54
C LYS A 4 -2.11 -20.42 -86.72
N SER A 5 -2.44 -20.24 -85.45
CA SER A 5 -1.66 -19.68 -84.34
C SER A 5 -0.71 -20.74 -83.78
N THR A 6 0.50 -20.33 -83.38
CA THR A 6 1.35 -21.08 -82.45
C THR A 6 1.77 -20.17 -81.31
N SER A 7 1.24 -20.50 -80.14
CA SER A 7 1.67 -20.06 -78.80
C SER A 7 3.18 -20.23 -78.61
N GLN A 8 3.87 -19.22 -78.08
CA GLN A 8 5.04 -19.42 -77.22
C GLN A 8 5.14 -18.35 -76.13
N SER A 9 4.87 -18.83 -74.91
CA SER A 9 5.55 -18.55 -73.63
C SER A 9 5.89 -17.10 -73.25
N ALA A 10 5.24 -16.66 -72.18
CA ALA A 10 5.65 -15.59 -71.30
C ALA A 10 7.13 -15.74 -70.89
N PHE A 11 7.96 -14.78 -71.28
CA PHE A 11 9.37 -14.72 -70.87
C PHE A 11 9.46 -14.31 -69.40
N PHE A 12 9.41 -15.33 -68.54
CA PHE A 12 9.77 -15.24 -67.14
C PHE A 12 11.29 -15.00 -67.05
N ASN A 13 11.71 -13.74 -66.98
CA ASN A 13 13.10 -13.39 -66.75
C ASN A 13 13.47 -13.75 -65.30
N LEU A 14 13.90 -15.01 -65.10
CA LEU A 14 14.20 -15.58 -63.78
C LEU A 14 15.13 -14.69 -62.94
N ARG A 15 16.08 -13.99 -63.58
CA ARG A 15 16.98 -13.04 -62.91
C ARG A 15 16.24 -11.82 -62.34
N VAL A 16 15.26 -11.28 -63.07
CA VAL A 16 14.44 -10.14 -62.64
C VAL A 16 13.51 -10.56 -61.49
N LEU A 17 12.97 -11.78 -61.55
CA LEU A 17 12.14 -12.33 -60.48
C LEU A 17 12.94 -12.58 -59.19
N ILE A 18 14.14 -13.16 -59.30
CA ILE A 18 15.01 -13.36 -58.14
C ILE A 18 15.38 -12.00 -57.52
N ALA A 19 15.73 -11.00 -58.33
CA ALA A 19 16.03 -9.65 -57.84
C ALA A 19 14.83 -9.00 -57.12
N ALA A 20 13.62 -9.15 -57.66
CA ALA A 20 12.40 -8.63 -57.03
C ALA A 20 12.10 -9.32 -55.69
N ILE A 21 12.27 -10.64 -55.60
CA ILE A 21 12.07 -11.39 -54.36
C ILE A 21 13.07 -10.97 -53.29
N PHE A 22 14.35 -10.80 -53.62
CA PHE A 22 15.35 -10.32 -52.67
C PHE A 22 15.07 -8.88 -52.21
N CYS A 23 14.63 -7.99 -53.11
CA CYS A 23 14.24 -6.62 -52.76
C CYS A 23 13.05 -6.59 -51.79
N LEU A 24 12.00 -7.38 -52.07
CA LEU A 24 10.82 -7.45 -51.21
C LEU A 24 11.13 -8.13 -49.86
N GLY A 25 12.01 -9.15 -49.85
CA GLY A 25 12.48 -9.77 -48.62
C GLY A 25 13.26 -8.81 -47.71
N ALA A 26 14.15 -7.99 -48.29
CA ALA A 26 14.89 -6.98 -47.53
C ALA A 26 13.97 -5.91 -46.92
N LEU A 27 12.96 -5.46 -47.67
CA LEU A 27 11.95 -4.52 -47.16
C LEU A 27 11.11 -5.12 -46.03
N ALA A 28 10.72 -6.40 -46.14
CA ALA A 28 9.97 -7.08 -45.10
C ALA A 28 10.77 -7.23 -43.79
N VAL A 29 12.07 -7.54 -43.88
CA VAL A 29 12.96 -7.61 -42.71
C VAL A 29 13.14 -6.23 -42.05
N ALA A 30 13.28 -5.16 -42.85
CA ALA A 30 13.39 -3.79 -42.34
C ALA A 30 12.12 -3.33 -41.60
N LEU A 31 10.93 -3.72 -42.09
CA LEU A 31 9.66 -3.40 -41.45
C LEU A 31 9.41 -4.21 -40.16
N PHE A 32 9.83 -5.48 -40.12
CA PHE A 32 9.68 -6.31 -38.90
C PHE A 32 10.70 -5.96 -37.80
N ALA A 33 11.87 -5.41 -38.15
CA ALA A 33 12.90 -5.02 -37.19
C ALA A 33 12.52 -3.81 -36.29
N GLN A 34 11.45 -3.08 -36.60
CA GLN A 34 11.03 -1.90 -35.82
C GLN A 34 10.12 -2.23 -34.61
N THR A 35 9.91 -3.49 -34.27
CA THR A 35 9.00 -3.89 -33.16
C THR A 35 9.68 -4.14 -31.81
N LYS A 36 10.98 -3.84 -31.65
CA LYS A 36 11.57 -3.70 -30.32
C LYS A 36 11.36 -2.27 -29.82
N SER A 37 10.15 -1.99 -29.32
CA SER A 37 9.93 -0.90 -28.40
C SER A 37 10.95 -1.03 -27.27
N ALA A 38 11.92 -0.11 -27.23
CA ALA A 38 12.71 0.13 -26.05
C ALA A 38 11.70 0.35 -24.91
N ARG A 39 11.66 -0.58 -23.96
CA ARG A 39 11.03 -0.31 -22.67
C ARG A 39 11.66 0.99 -22.18
N PRO A 40 10.90 2.03 -21.82
CA PRO A 40 11.50 3.12 -21.08
C PRO A 40 12.05 2.46 -19.82
N THR A 41 13.37 2.43 -19.69
CA THR A 41 14.02 2.25 -18.42
C THR A 41 13.35 3.26 -17.50
N GLN A 42 12.58 2.76 -16.53
CA GLN A 42 12.24 3.54 -15.36
C GLN A 42 13.58 3.90 -14.75
N GLN A 43 14.08 5.06 -15.14
CA GLN A 43 15.10 5.76 -14.41
C GLN A 43 14.45 6.00 -13.06
N SER A 44 14.81 5.15 -12.10
CA SER A 44 14.68 5.43 -10.69
C SER A 44 15.44 6.73 -10.47
N ASN A 45 14.75 7.86 -10.67
CA ASN A 45 15.13 9.13 -10.09
C ASN A 45 14.99 8.94 -8.58
N ARG A 46 15.99 8.31 -7.98
CA ARG A 46 16.38 8.67 -6.63
C ARG A 46 16.90 10.09 -6.76
N SER A 47 15.99 11.05 -6.66
CA SER A 47 16.30 12.41 -6.31
C SER A 47 16.90 12.36 -4.91
N VAL A 48 18.21 12.11 -4.85
CA VAL A 48 19.04 12.54 -3.73
C VAL A 48 18.78 14.04 -3.64
N GLY A 49 18.12 14.48 -2.57
CA GLY A 49 17.54 15.81 -2.44
C GLY A 49 18.49 16.90 -2.89
N ALA A 50 18.25 17.46 -4.06
CA ALA A 50 18.76 18.77 -4.39
C ALA A 50 17.92 19.75 -3.56
N GLN A 51 18.47 20.15 -2.41
CA GLN A 51 17.88 21.23 -1.63
C GLN A 51 17.83 22.46 -2.53
N ASP A 52 16.63 22.98 -2.78
CA ASP A 52 16.45 24.23 -3.51
C ASP A 52 17.32 25.32 -2.88
N ALA A 53 17.88 26.19 -3.72
CA ALA A 53 18.69 27.30 -3.23
C ALA A 53 17.89 28.12 -2.20
N PRO A 54 18.53 28.64 -1.13
CA PRO A 54 17.83 29.47 -0.15
C PRO A 54 17.07 30.61 -0.84
N GLY A 55 15.74 30.65 -0.68
CA GLY A 55 14.86 31.64 -1.31
C GLY A 55 14.24 31.23 -2.64
N THR A 56 14.55 30.05 -3.18
CA THR A 56 13.87 29.47 -4.37
C THR A 56 12.86 28.39 -4.01
N GLN A 57 12.65 28.12 -2.72
CA GLN A 57 11.70 27.11 -2.27
C GLN A 57 10.27 27.58 -2.56
N THR A 58 9.53 26.83 -3.35
CA THR A 58 8.08 27.02 -3.53
C THR A 58 7.32 25.99 -2.69
N PRO A 59 6.18 26.36 -2.07
CA PRO A 59 5.38 25.38 -1.35
C PRO A 59 4.88 24.31 -2.32
N ASP A 60 4.80 23.07 -1.86
CA ASP A 60 4.11 22.02 -2.62
C ASP A 60 2.61 22.34 -2.64
N VAL A 61 2.10 22.68 -3.81
CA VAL A 61 0.68 23.03 -4.01
C VAL A 61 -0.04 21.79 -4.51
N VAL A 62 -0.59 21.01 -3.58
CA VAL A 62 -1.42 19.86 -3.91
C VAL A 62 -2.87 20.31 -4.06
N GLN A 63 -3.50 19.96 -5.19
CA GLN A 63 -4.94 20.20 -5.36
C GLN A 63 -5.72 19.34 -4.37
N LEU A 64 -6.48 19.99 -3.48
CA LEU A 64 -7.35 19.29 -2.56
C LEU A 64 -8.47 18.63 -3.35
N VAL A 65 -8.46 17.30 -3.43
CA VAL A 65 -9.62 16.54 -3.87
C VAL A 65 -10.62 16.62 -2.71
N GLY A 66 -11.84 17.10 -2.98
CA GLY A 66 -12.87 17.26 -1.95
C GLY A 66 -13.22 15.94 -1.24
N PRO A 67 -14.07 15.99 -0.19
CA PRO A 67 -14.44 14.78 0.56
C PRO A 67 -15.03 13.72 -0.37
N LEU A 68 -14.40 12.55 -0.38
CA LEU A 68 -14.85 11.39 -1.15
C LEU A 68 -15.77 10.54 -0.28
N ILE A 69 -17.00 10.32 -0.73
CA ILE A 69 -17.87 9.29 -0.16
C ILE A 69 -17.50 7.97 -0.82
N GLN A 70 -17.11 6.99 -0.02
CA GLN A 70 -16.84 5.63 -0.48
C GLN A 70 -17.85 4.67 0.16
N ASN A 71 -18.81 4.19 -0.65
CA ASN A 71 -19.85 3.26 -0.22
C ASN A 71 -19.46 1.79 -0.47
N ASN A 72 -18.19 1.44 -0.26
CA ASN A 72 -17.69 0.09 -0.44
C ASN A 72 -17.64 -0.65 0.89
N ASP A 73 -17.74 -1.97 0.83
CA ASP A 73 -17.54 -2.82 2.00
C ASP A 73 -16.11 -2.65 2.52
N LEU A 74 -15.95 -2.25 3.78
CA LEU A 74 -14.63 -2.07 4.41
C LEU A 74 -13.81 -3.36 4.42
N ARG A 75 -14.44 -4.53 4.34
CA ARG A 75 -13.74 -5.82 4.23
C ARG A 75 -13.01 -6.00 2.90
N SER A 76 -13.38 -5.24 1.88
CA SER A 76 -12.80 -5.27 0.55
C SER A 76 -11.68 -4.24 0.34
N LEU A 77 -11.35 -3.46 1.37
CA LEU A 77 -10.24 -2.51 1.28
C LEU A 77 -8.93 -3.26 0.99
N PRO A 78 -8.06 -2.69 0.12
CA PRO A 78 -6.77 -3.27 -0.14
C PRO A 78 -5.92 -3.23 1.14
N TYR A 79 -5.06 -4.23 1.31
CA TYR A 79 -4.02 -4.15 2.32
C TYR A 79 -2.89 -3.25 1.83
N VAL A 80 -2.60 -2.19 2.58
CA VAL A 80 -1.40 -1.37 2.40
C VAL A 80 -0.36 -1.80 3.42
N ALA A 81 0.82 -2.18 2.95
CA ALA A 81 1.90 -2.59 3.84
C ALA A 81 2.37 -1.42 4.72
N PRO A 82 2.66 -1.65 6.01
CA PRO A 82 3.18 -0.61 6.88
C PRO A 82 4.45 0.01 6.34
N ASN A 83 4.50 1.33 6.33
CA ASN A 83 5.77 2.05 6.28
C ASN A 83 6.40 2.04 7.68
N ALA A 84 7.74 2.04 7.74
CA ALA A 84 8.42 2.25 9.01
C ALA A 84 8.06 3.66 9.51
N GLU A 85 7.54 3.73 10.74
CA GLU A 85 7.42 5.01 11.43
C GLU A 85 8.82 5.61 11.61
N ILE A 86 9.05 6.76 11.01
CA ILE A 86 10.18 7.61 11.38
C ILE A 86 9.64 8.41 12.56
N GLU A 87 9.97 7.99 13.78
CA GLU A 87 9.70 8.82 14.96
C GLU A 87 10.52 10.11 14.81
N GLU A 88 9.87 11.14 14.28
CA GLU A 88 10.44 12.46 14.27
C GLU A 88 10.53 12.93 15.72
N LYS A 89 11.76 13.10 16.21
CA LYS A 89 11.98 13.71 17.51
C LYS A 89 11.30 15.07 17.50
N ARG A 90 10.27 15.22 18.35
CA ARG A 90 9.52 16.47 18.47
C ARG A 90 10.50 17.63 18.60
N LEU A 91 10.46 18.54 17.64
CA LEU A 91 11.26 19.76 17.66
C LEU A 91 10.64 20.73 18.68
N THR A 92 11.06 20.62 19.94
CA THR A 92 10.63 21.51 21.02
C THR A 92 11.65 22.64 21.20
N ARG A 93 11.18 23.84 21.59
CA ARG A 93 12.06 24.99 21.88
C ARG A 93 13.14 24.67 22.93
N TYR A 94 12.82 23.78 23.86
CA TYR A 94 13.73 23.29 24.90
C TYR A 94 13.80 21.76 24.84
N PRO A 95 14.95 21.14 25.17
CA PRO A 95 15.05 19.68 25.27
C PRO A 95 14.00 19.16 26.26
N HIS A 96 13.15 18.25 25.82
CA HIS A 96 12.28 17.51 26.73
C HIS A 96 13.06 16.28 27.22
N PRO A 97 13.21 16.09 28.55
CA PRO A 97 13.76 14.84 29.07
C PRO A 97 12.90 13.68 28.57
N GLU A 98 13.53 12.66 28.02
CA GLU A 98 12.84 11.42 27.68
C GLU A 98 12.34 10.79 28.99
N ILE A 99 11.03 10.61 29.13
CA ILE A 99 10.44 9.98 30.30
C ILE A 99 10.95 8.52 30.30
N PRO A 100 11.58 8.04 31.37
CA PRO A 100 11.98 6.63 31.46
C PRO A 100 10.76 5.74 31.24
N SER A 101 10.94 4.62 30.53
CA SER A 101 9.88 3.62 30.40
C SER A 101 9.29 3.32 31.78
N PRO A 102 7.96 3.31 31.92
CA PRO A 102 7.33 3.12 33.23
C PRO A 102 7.82 1.80 33.81
N THR A 103 8.49 1.86 34.97
CA THR A 103 8.74 0.68 35.78
C THR A 103 7.42 0.26 36.42
N ASN A 104 7.08 -1.03 36.36
CA ASN A 104 5.87 -1.59 37.00
C ASN A 104 5.90 -1.53 38.55
N GLN A 105 6.74 -0.69 39.12
CA GLN A 105 6.96 -0.55 40.54
C GLN A 105 6.50 0.84 40.94
N SER A 106 5.42 0.91 41.74
CA SER A 106 4.99 2.20 42.27
C SER A 106 6.11 2.75 43.17
N ASP A 107 6.47 4.01 43.00
CA ASP A 107 7.37 4.70 43.91
C ASP A 107 6.75 4.90 45.32
N TYR A 108 5.47 4.57 45.49
CA TYR A 108 4.68 4.83 46.71
C TYR A 108 3.90 3.59 47.20
N PRO A 109 4.57 2.57 47.76
CA PRO A 109 3.92 1.33 48.21
C PRO A 109 2.86 1.55 49.31
N ARG A 110 3.01 2.63 50.11
CA ARG A 110 2.03 3.05 51.13
C ARG A 110 0.72 3.52 50.50
N PHE A 111 0.82 4.24 49.38
CA PHE A 111 -0.35 4.75 48.65
C PHE A 111 -1.10 3.60 47.99
N GLU A 112 -0.40 2.66 47.36
CA GLU A 112 -0.99 1.41 46.84
C GLU A 112 -1.78 0.64 47.91
N THR A 113 -1.21 0.53 49.11
CA THR A 113 -1.87 -0.17 50.22
C THR A 113 -3.12 0.56 50.68
N LEU A 114 -3.06 1.90 50.78
CA LEU A 114 -4.22 2.72 51.13
C LEU A 114 -5.30 2.58 50.06
N VAL A 115 -4.98 2.77 48.78
CA VAL A 115 -5.92 2.61 47.66
C VAL A 115 -6.61 1.25 47.71
N LYS A 116 -5.89 0.16 47.98
CA LYS A 116 -6.50 -1.18 48.14
C LYS A 116 -7.44 -1.28 49.34
N GLN A 117 -7.22 -0.52 50.41
CA GLN A 117 -8.07 -0.51 51.61
C GLN A 117 -9.32 0.36 51.45
N ILE A 118 -9.25 1.45 50.69
CA ILE A 118 -10.36 2.39 50.48
C ILE A 118 -11.06 2.22 49.13
N ALA A 119 -10.55 1.36 48.24
CA ALA A 119 -11.20 1.06 46.97
C ALA A 119 -12.58 0.46 47.22
N PRO A 120 -13.65 1.06 46.65
CA PRO A 120 -14.98 0.46 46.73
C PRO A 120 -14.95 -0.93 46.08
N PRO A 121 -15.81 -1.87 46.52
CA PRO A 121 -15.93 -3.16 45.87
C PRO A 121 -16.22 -2.93 44.38
N THR A 122 -15.45 -3.61 43.53
CA THR A 122 -15.65 -3.55 42.09
C THR A 122 -17.09 -3.99 41.79
N PRO A 123 -17.88 -3.18 41.08
CA PRO A 123 -19.23 -3.57 40.72
C PRO A 123 -19.17 -4.91 39.98
N THR A 124 -20.03 -5.84 40.37
CA THR A 124 -20.09 -7.18 39.79
C THR A 124 -20.72 -7.07 38.40
N MET A 125 -19.91 -6.69 37.40
CA MET A 125 -20.29 -6.85 36.00
C MET A 125 -20.21 -8.32 35.62
N PRO A 126 -21.13 -8.82 34.77
CA PRO A 126 -20.99 -10.13 34.17
C PRO A 126 -19.63 -10.26 33.49
N ALA A 127 -19.04 -11.46 33.55
CA ALA A 127 -17.86 -11.76 32.75
C ALA A 127 -18.19 -11.60 31.25
N PRO A 128 -17.20 -11.25 30.41
CA PRO A 128 -17.38 -11.23 28.97
C PRO A 128 -17.91 -12.59 28.48
N LEU A 129 -18.89 -12.57 27.58
CA LEU A 129 -19.43 -13.79 26.96
C LEU A 129 -18.39 -14.45 26.04
N LEU A 130 -17.47 -13.65 25.48
CA LEU A 130 -16.41 -14.07 24.59
C LEU A 130 -15.23 -13.10 24.71
N THR A 131 -14.02 -13.64 24.64
CA THR A 131 -12.77 -12.89 24.50
C THR A 131 -11.97 -13.55 23.38
N PHE A 132 -11.33 -12.74 22.54
CA PHE A 132 -10.45 -13.18 21.46
C PHE A 132 -9.32 -12.16 21.26
N ASP A 133 -8.26 -12.59 20.57
CA ASP A 133 -7.11 -11.72 20.29
C ASP A 133 -7.46 -10.66 19.23
N GLY A 134 -7.17 -9.40 19.55
CA GLY A 134 -7.29 -8.27 18.63
C GLY A 134 -6.04 -8.06 17.77
N MET A 135 -5.97 -6.90 17.11
CA MET A 135 -4.76 -6.44 16.43
C MET A 135 -3.62 -6.15 17.40
N ASN A 136 -2.40 -6.51 17.01
CA ASN A 136 -1.17 -6.18 17.72
C ASN A 136 -0.39 -5.06 17.01
N SER A 137 0.79 -4.71 17.53
CA SER A 137 1.65 -3.67 16.95
C SER A 137 2.11 -3.95 15.52
N SER A 138 2.25 -5.21 15.10
CA SER A 138 2.63 -5.52 13.71
C SER A 138 1.47 -5.35 12.72
N GLN A 139 0.24 -5.28 13.24
CA GLN A 139 -1.00 -5.10 12.49
C GLN A 139 -1.53 -3.67 12.55
N SER A 140 -0.82 -2.73 13.19
CA SER A 140 -1.23 -1.34 13.41
C SER A 140 -1.14 -0.42 12.17
N GLY A 141 -0.63 -0.94 11.05
CA GLY A 141 -0.40 -0.15 9.83
C GLY A 141 0.86 0.73 9.86
N CYS A 142 1.48 0.99 11.02
CA CYS A 142 2.75 1.74 11.10
C CYS A 142 3.88 1.07 11.89
N LEU A 143 3.66 -0.12 12.50
CA LEU A 143 4.59 -0.74 13.47
C LEU A 143 4.89 0.12 14.70
N CYS A 144 4.11 1.17 14.85
CA CYS A 144 4.07 2.18 15.88
C CYS A 144 3.70 1.60 17.25
N LEU A 145 4.32 2.14 18.30
CA LEU A 145 4.11 1.77 19.70
C LEU A 145 3.79 3.02 20.54
N PRO A 146 2.83 2.94 21.48
CA PRO A 146 1.96 1.79 21.74
C PRO A 146 0.88 1.62 20.65
N PRO A 147 0.26 0.42 20.55
CA PRO A 147 -0.92 0.24 19.72
C PRO A 147 -2.12 1.02 20.28
N ASP A 148 -2.58 2.05 19.57
CA ASP A 148 -3.74 2.84 19.97
C ASP A 148 -5.02 2.16 19.46
N THR A 149 -5.61 1.33 20.32
CA THR A 149 -6.74 0.48 19.97
C THR A 149 -8.07 1.12 20.31
N ASP A 150 -8.94 1.24 19.30
CA ASP A 150 -10.34 1.62 19.42
C ASP A 150 -11.23 0.60 18.71
N GLY A 151 -12.51 0.54 19.06
CA GLY A 151 -13.44 -0.29 18.33
C GLY A 151 -14.88 -0.19 18.78
N ASP A 152 -15.79 -0.70 17.95
CA ASP A 152 -17.23 -0.70 18.18
C ASP A 152 -17.89 -2.04 17.82
N VAL A 153 -18.95 -2.36 18.55
CA VAL A 153 -19.62 -3.66 18.53
C VAL A 153 -20.99 -3.53 17.87
N GLY A 154 -21.09 -3.97 16.62
CA GLY A 154 -22.35 -4.08 15.90
C GLY A 154 -23.10 -5.40 16.15
N PRO A 155 -24.30 -5.56 15.55
CA PRO A 155 -25.11 -6.78 15.64
C PRO A 155 -24.36 -8.02 15.14
N ASN A 156 -23.61 -7.88 14.05
CA ASN A 156 -22.97 -9.00 13.34
C ASN A 156 -21.44 -8.96 13.41
N HIS A 157 -20.84 -7.82 13.76
CA HIS A 157 -19.39 -7.64 13.68
C HIS A 157 -18.86 -6.84 14.87
N TYR A 158 -17.58 -7.02 15.16
CA TYR A 158 -16.78 -6.08 15.91
C TYR A 158 -15.80 -5.41 14.94
N VAL A 159 -15.78 -4.08 14.92
CA VAL A 159 -14.84 -3.31 14.10
C VAL A 159 -13.82 -2.70 15.04
N GLN A 160 -12.55 -2.95 14.77
CA GLN A 160 -11.42 -2.47 15.55
C GLN A 160 -10.53 -1.61 14.65
N SER A 161 -10.09 -0.48 15.15
CA SER A 161 -9.00 0.30 14.57
C SER A 161 -7.80 0.29 15.50
N VAL A 162 -6.60 0.10 14.95
CA VAL A 162 -5.35 0.29 15.67
C VAL A 162 -4.46 1.19 14.84
N ASN A 163 -4.20 2.40 15.34
CA ASN A 163 -3.46 3.44 14.62
C ASN A 163 -4.00 3.69 13.20
N SER A 164 -3.32 3.15 12.18
CA SER A 164 -3.66 3.34 10.75
C SER A 164 -4.23 2.07 10.11
N SER A 165 -4.69 1.10 10.90
CA SER A 165 -5.23 -0.16 10.40
C SER A 165 -6.60 -0.45 10.98
N ILE A 166 -7.44 -1.14 10.19
CA ILE A 166 -8.78 -1.59 10.56
C ILE A 166 -8.86 -3.11 10.46
N LYS A 167 -9.50 -3.73 11.45
CA LYS A 167 -9.84 -5.15 11.50
C LYS A 167 -11.32 -5.34 11.76
N ILE A 168 -11.93 -6.28 11.05
CA ILE A 168 -13.33 -6.62 11.23
C ILE A 168 -13.39 -8.08 11.65
N PHE A 169 -14.05 -8.34 12.77
CA PHE A 169 -14.25 -9.68 13.31
C PHE A 169 -15.73 -10.06 13.25
N ASP A 170 -16.03 -11.34 13.07
CA ASP A 170 -17.37 -11.87 13.37
C ASP A 170 -17.60 -11.94 14.90
N LYS A 171 -18.82 -12.29 15.32
CA LYS A 171 -19.17 -12.41 16.75
C LYS A 171 -18.55 -13.64 17.43
N ASN A 172 -17.78 -14.45 16.72
CA ASN A 172 -17.00 -15.57 17.22
C ASN A 172 -15.50 -15.25 17.31
N GLY A 173 -15.08 -14.05 16.90
CA GLY A 173 -13.68 -13.60 16.94
C GLY A 173 -12.86 -13.94 15.69
N ASN A 174 -13.48 -14.44 14.61
CA ASN A 174 -12.75 -14.72 13.37
C ASN A 174 -12.55 -13.44 12.55
N PRO A 175 -11.33 -13.16 12.04
CA PRO A 175 -11.08 -12.00 11.20
C PRO A 175 -11.70 -12.16 9.81
N LEU A 176 -12.34 -11.11 9.30
CA LEU A 176 -13.09 -11.10 8.04
C LEU A 176 -12.43 -10.30 6.91
N ASN A 177 -11.42 -9.48 7.21
CA ASN A 177 -10.72 -8.64 6.23
C ASN A 177 -9.21 -8.99 6.14
N GLY A 178 -8.89 -10.28 6.16
CA GLY A 178 -7.52 -10.79 6.00
C GLY A 178 -6.67 -10.81 7.29
N PRO A 179 -5.46 -11.40 7.24
CA PRO A 179 -4.63 -11.66 8.43
C PRO A 179 -3.99 -10.41 9.02
N ASN A 180 -3.79 -9.34 8.25
CA ASN A 180 -3.16 -8.11 8.71
C ASN A 180 -4.14 -6.93 8.88
N GLY A 181 -5.41 -7.11 8.49
CA GLY A 181 -6.37 -6.00 8.42
C GLY A 181 -6.22 -5.22 7.12
N THR A 182 -6.78 -4.02 7.09
CA THR A 182 -6.79 -3.11 5.93
C THR A 182 -6.36 -1.71 6.36
N THR A 183 -5.65 -0.99 5.48
CA THR A 183 -5.16 0.37 5.68
C THR A 183 -5.47 1.18 4.44
#